data_AF-A0A395J295-F1
#
_entry.id   AF-A0A395J295-F1
#
_cell.length_a   1.000
_cell.length_b   1.000
_cell.length_c   1.000
_cell.angle_alpha   90.00
_cell.angle_beta   90.00
_cell.angle_gamma   90.00
#
_symmetry.space_group_name_H-M   'P 1'
#
loop_
_entity.id
_entity.type
_entity.pdbx_description
1 polymer ?
#
loop_
_entity_poly.entity_id
_entity_poly.type
_entity_poly.pdbx_seq_one_letter_code
_entity_poly.pdbx_strand_id
1 'polypeptide(L)'
;MLNKSRNLEIENNSTGEIFEDDADVLISARGSLNEISWPDIPGLSDFQGEVIHSAKWNQNYEFKNKRVGVIGGGSSSIQIVPILQKLEGIRISCFVRSKTWISNPLGDGAMLSMGFDPNEPKFSLEQRKEFANNPEALHSFRKSIEVAGNTIHGLSLRDSELQKGAVLALHDRMKERLAQKPEILESLAPSFAVGCRRLTPGPGYLEALTSPNVDFISKKIKSITSNSIRLENSEEVPLDVIVCATGFNTNNIPPFPVIGLSQLQYWTGSLTRIIESEGDYIVKCIRKLQKEDYASMVPKKQRVEDFSKYCEAYFEKTIYLDDCRSWYKDQNTGRVTGLWPGSTLHALEALRSPRWEDFEYEERDTGTGNGNALSWLGNGWSVTQLGAGDPAWYLEKPSFSKAETASALINEAYKILKSPLLRAQYLLELQGIDVYDETVDASVEEKEKDRLLLLEVYDASAEVEFAETDEEVDSMKSQNEKRIEECESRLGKVIDAGDMEKAKKEIIKLKDVKSYRRRLSH
;
A
#
# COMPACT_ATOMS: atom_id res chain seq x y z
N MET A 1 -20.44 28.78 -21.60
CA MET A 1 -19.38 28.66 -22.61
C MET A 1 -18.01 28.86 -21.97
N LEU A 2 -17.45 27.79 -21.40
CA LEU A 2 -16.02 27.76 -21.11
C LEU A 2 -15.34 27.23 -22.38
N ASN A 3 -14.93 28.15 -23.25
CA ASN A 3 -13.96 27.86 -24.31
C ASN A 3 -12.61 27.62 -23.62
N LYS A 4 -12.44 26.44 -23.00
CA LYS A 4 -11.24 26.07 -22.25
C LYS A 4 -10.46 25.09 -23.10
N SER A 5 -9.30 25.56 -23.56
CA SER A 5 -8.21 24.70 -24.01
C SER A 5 -8.12 23.46 -23.11
N ARG A 6 -8.22 22.27 -23.71
CA ARG A 6 -8.08 20.97 -23.04
C ARG A 6 -6.62 20.52 -22.97
N ASN A 7 -5.69 21.37 -23.40
CA ASN A 7 -4.28 21.06 -23.45
C ASN A 7 -3.70 20.99 -22.03
N LEU A 8 -3.04 19.88 -21.75
CA LEU A 8 -2.32 19.55 -20.54
C LEU A 8 -0.84 19.53 -20.89
N GLU A 9 -0.03 20.21 -20.09
CA GLU A 9 1.42 20.00 -20.09
C GLU A 9 1.72 18.88 -19.08
N ILE A 10 2.40 17.83 -19.54
CA ILE A 10 2.65 16.61 -18.76
C ILE A 10 4.15 16.37 -18.67
N GLU A 11 4.67 16.22 -17.45
CA GLU A 11 6.04 15.81 -17.18
C GLU A 11 6.11 14.32 -16.79
N ASN A 12 6.91 13.54 -17.50
CA ASN A 12 7.22 12.17 -17.12
C ASN A 12 8.36 12.16 -16.08
N ASN A 13 8.01 11.96 -14.81
CA ASN A 13 8.98 11.96 -13.70
C ASN A 13 10.13 10.91 -13.83
N SER A 14 10.00 9.90 -14.69
CA SER A 14 11.05 8.90 -14.90
C SER A 14 12.08 9.35 -15.95
N THR A 15 11.65 10.11 -16.96
CA THR A 15 12.50 10.53 -18.09
C THR A 15 12.83 12.03 -18.08
N GLY A 16 12.05 12.84 -17.35
CA GLY A 16 12.10 14.31 -17.39
C GLY A 16 11.53 14.91 -18.67
N GLU A 17 10.91 14.10 -19.54
CA GLU A 17 10.28 14.57 -20.77
C GLU A 17 9.01 15.35 -20.45
N ILE A 18 8.87 16.52 -21.09
CA ILE A 18 7.66 17.35 -21.03
C ILE A 18 6.99 17.31 -22.40
N PHE A 19 5.71 16.95 -22.44
CA PHE A 19 4.91 16.93 -23.66
C PHE A 19 3.51 17.51 -23.43
N GLU A 20 2.88 17.97 -24.50
CA GLU A 20 1.49 18.43 -24.49
C GLU A 20 0.55 17.30 -24.91
N ASP A 21 -0.59 17.19 -24.24
CA ASP A 21 -1.66 16.24 -24.56
C ASP A 21 -3.03 16.88 -24.29
N ASP A 22 -4.12 16.26 -24.73
CA ASP A 22 -5.47 16.71 -24.42
C ASP A 22 -6.37 15.56 -23.94
N ALA A 23 -7.36 15.88 -23.10
CA ALA A 23 -8.26 14.87 -22.54
C ALA A 23 -9.71 15.38 -22.44
N ASP A 24 -10.65 14.49 -22.76
CA ASP A 24 -12.08 14.69 -22.46
C ASP A 24 -12.38 14.54 -20.97
N VAL A 25 -11.66 13.64 -20.28
CA VAL A 25 -11.86 13.30 -18.87
C VAL A 25 -10.51 13.18 -18.16
N LEU A 26 -10.31 13.98 -17.12
CA LEU A 26 -9.15 13.89 -16.23
C LEU A 26 -9.55 13.26 -14.90
N ILE A 27 -8.93 12.14 -14.54
CA ILE A 27 -9.14 11.44 -13.26
C ILE A 27 -7.91 11.66 -12.37
N SER A 28 -8.09 12.37 -11.26
CA SER A 28 -7.01 12.63 -10.31
C SER A 28 -6.87 11.49 -9.29
N ALA A 29 -5.90 10.60 -9.50
CA ALA A 29 -5.56 9.48 -8.60
C ALA A 29 -4.33 9.75 -7.70
N ARG A 30 -4.05 11.02 -7.39
CA ARG A 30 -2.84 11.44 -6.63
C ARG A 30 -2.77 10.97 -5.18
N GLY A 31 -3.92 10.64 -4.57
CA GLY A 31 -4.03 10.42 -3.13
C GLY A 31 -3.79 11.69 -2.29
N SER A 32 -3.89 11.55 -0.97
CA SER A 32 -3.90 12.70 -0.05
C SER A 32 -2.67 12.81 0.87
N LEU A 33 -1.80 11.81 0.85
CA LEU A 33 -0.64 11.68 1.75
C LEU A 33 0.64 11.48 0.92
N ASN A 34 0.94 12.44 0.04
CA ASN A 34 2.08 12.37 -0.90
C ASN A 34 3.07 13.53 -0.74
N GLU A 35 2.62 14.68 -0.23
CA GLU A 35 3.48 15.86 -0.05
C GLU A 35 4.17 15.81 1.32
N ILE A 36 5.50 15.66 1.33
CA ILE A 36 6.30 15.52 2.55
C ILE A 36 6.17 16.76 3.44
N SER A 37 5.88 16.55 4.72
CA SER A 37 5.90 17.64 5.72
C SER A 37 7.18 17.59 6.54
N TRP A 38 8.19 18.37 6.15
CA TRP A 38 9.40 18.55 6.95
C TRP A 38 9.11 19.39 8.21
N PRO A 39 9.76 19.10 9.36
CA PRO A 39 9.59 19.92 10.54
C PRO A 39 10.22 21.30 10.33
N ASP A 40 9.46 22.35 10.60
CA ASP A 40 9.96 23.72 10.66
C ASP A 40 10.66 23.96 12.01
N ILE A 41 11.94 23.57 12.09
CA ILE A 41 12.80 23.72 13.27
C ILE A 41 14.08 24.47 12.86
N PRO A 42 14.41 25.61 13.51
CA PRO A 42 15.63 26.34 13.23
C PRO A 42 16.88 25.46 13.33
N GLY A 43 17.75 25.52 12.32
CA GLY A 43 19.02 24.76 12.28
C GLY A 43 18.90 23.32 11.77
N LEU A 44 17.73 22.85 11.31
CA LEU A 44 17.58 21.51 10.72
C LEU A 44 18.54 21.26 9.55
N SER A 45 18.74 22.27 8.69
CA SER A 45 19.69 22.22 7.56
C SER A 45 21.16 22.24 7.98
N ASP A 46 21.45 22.63 9.22
CA ASP A 46 22.81 22.82 9.71
C ASP A 46 23.35 21.56 10.41
N PHE A 47 22.48 20.58 10.66
CA PHE A 47 22.85 19.28 11.21
C PHE A 47 23.82 18.56 10.27
N GLN A 48 24.98 18.16 10.79
CA GLN A 48 26.05 17.54 10.01
C GLN A 48 25.88 16.03 9.86
N GLY A 49 25.00 15.42 10.65
CA GLY A 49 24.60 14.03 10.50
C GLY A 49 23.52 13.85 9.44
N GLU A 50 23.04 12.63 9.27
CA GLU A 50 22.00 12.33 8.29
C GLU A 50 20.62 12.83 8.78
N VAL A 51 19.84 13.42 7.87
CA VAL A 51 18.44 13.81 8.12
C VAL A 51 17.53 13.05 7.15
N ILE A 52 16.68 12.18 7.68
CA ILE A 52 15.82 11.27 6.91
C ILE A 52 14.36 11.58 7.19
N HIS A 53 13.54 11.76 6.17
CA HIS A 53 12.07 11.75 6.35
C HIS A 53 11.52 10.34 6.13
N SER A 54 10.49 9.94 6.88
CA SER A 54 9.89 8.61 6.76
C SER A 54 9.39 8.27 5.34
N ALA A 55 8.96 9.27 4.58
CA ALA A 55 8.54 9.14 3.18
C ALA A 55 9.69 9.21 2.14
N LYS A 56 10.89 9.62 2.56
CA LYS A 56 12.11 9.67 1.72
C LYS A 56 13.24 8.93 2.45
N TRP A 57 12.99 7.65 2.71
CA TRP A 57 13.87 6.81 3.52
C TRP A 57 15.18 6.48 2.78
N ASN A 58 16.32 6.71 3.42
CA ASN A 58 17.62 6.31 2.90
C ASN A 58 17.85 4.82 3.21
N GLN A 59 17.68 3.95 2.20
CA GLN A 59 17.81 2.50 2.35
C GLN A 59 19.24 2.03 2.65
N ASN A 60 20.24 2.86 2.38
CA ASN A 60 21.65 2.52 2.51
C ASN A 60 22.28 3.01 3.82
N TYR A 61 21.51 3.71 4.67
CA TYR A 61 22.04 4.26 5.92
C TYR A 61 22.15 3.17 7.01
N GLU A 62 23.33 3.06 7.62
CA GLU A 62 23.60 2.11 8.71
C GLU A 62 23.28 2.73 10.08
N PHE A 63 22.33 2.13 10.79
CA PHE A 63 21.81 2.60 12.07
C PHE A 63 22.48 1.93 13.29
N LYS A 64 23.24 0.83 13.12
CA LYS A 64 23.95 0.19 14.23
C LYS A 64 24.91 1.16 14.92
N ASN A 65 24.95 1.08 16.25
CA ASN A 65 25.80 1.93 17.11
C ASN A 65 25.54 3.44 16.97
N LYS A 66 24.36 3.85 16.49
CA LYS A 66 24.00 5.28 16.32
C LYS A 66 23.09 5.80 17.43
N ARG A 67 23.21 7.09 17.70
CA ARG A 67 22.25 7.90 18.45
C ARG A 67 21.23 8.49 17.47
N VAL A 68 19.99 8.05 17.55
CA VAL A 68 18.93 8.37 16.59
C VAL A 68 17.87 9.26 17.25
N GLY A 69 17.63 10.43 16.70
CA GLY A 69 16.52 11.29 17.11
C GLY A 69 15.30 11.04 16.23
N VAL A 70 14.19 10.57 16.78
CA VAL A 70 12.95 10.38 16.03
C VAL A 70 12.00 11.52 16.38
N ILE A 71 11.72 12.40 15.41
CA ILE A 71 10.81 13.54 15.58
C ILE A 71 9.41 13.14 15.10
N GLY A 72 8.45 13.07 16.01
CA GLY A 72 7.05 12.74 15.72
C GLY A 72 6.51 11.57 16.54
N GLY A 73 5.19 11.54 16.72
CA GLY A 73 4.47 10.50 17.47
C GLY A 73 3.24 9.96 16.73
N GLY A 74 3.28 10.00 15.39
CA GLY A 74 2.26 9.43 14.51
C GLY A 74 2.65 8.05 13.98
N SER A 75 1.89 7.56 12.99
CA SER A 75 2.04 6.21 12.43
C SER A 75 3.46 5.84 12.01
N SER A 76 4.19 6.74 11.36
CA SER A 76 5.57 6.47 10.95
C SER A 76 6.47 6.19 12.14
N SER A 77 6.42 7.03 13.19
CA SER A 77 7.23 6.85 14.40
C SER A 77 6.88 5.55 15.12
N ILE A 78 5.57 5.28 15.26
CA ILE A 78 5.04 4.10 15.92
C ILE A 78 5.52 2.79 15.25
N GLN A 79 5.74 2.80 13.93
CA GLN A 79 6.23 1.64 13.17
C GLN A 79 7.75 1.58 13.08
N ILE A 80 8.44 2.72 13.05
CA ILE A 80 9.90 2.79 12.91
C ILE A 80 10.61 2.45 14.23
N VAL A 81 10.17 3.05 15.35
CA VAL A 81 10.85 2.95 16.65
C VAL A 81 11.01 1.50 17.13
N PRO A 82 9.99 0.61 17.08
CA PRO A 82 10.13 -0.77 17.58
C PRO A 82 11.12 -1.61 16.76
N ILE A 83 11.34 -1.26 15.50
CA ILE A 83 12.27 -1.95 14.61
C ILE A 83 13.68 -1.42 14.84
N LEU A 84 13.85 -0.09 14.83
CA LEU A 84 15.15 0.52 15.10
C LEU A 84 15.68 0.15 16.49
N GLN A 85 14.83 0.17 17.52
CA GLN A 85 15.21 -0.09 18.91
C GLN A 85 15.96 -1.41 19.13
N LYS A 86 15.72 -2.40 18.27
CA LYS A 86 16.32 -3.73 18.35
C LYS A 86 17.71 -3.81 17.70
N LEU A 87 18.15 -2.77 17.00
CA LEU A 87 19.45 -2.76 16.35
C LEU A 87 20.58 -2.65 17.38
N GLU A 88 21.70 -3.30 17.05
CA GLU A 88 22.86 -3.37 17.92
C GLU A 88 23.43 -1.97 18.23
N GLY A 89 23.67 -1.71 19.52
CA GLY A 89 24.28 -0.48 20.01
C GLY A 89 23.48 0.81 19.80
N ILE A 90 22.23 0.72 19.36
CA ILE A 90 21.41 1.89 19.07
C ILE A 90 20.92 2.57 20.34
N ARG A 91 20.89 3.91 20.32
CA ARG A 91 20.22 4.74 21.35
C ARG A 91 19.21 5.63 20.65
N ILE A 92 17.95 5.62 21.10
CA ILE A 92 16.88 6.37 20.44
C ILE A 92 16.36 7.45 21.39
N SER A 93 16.20 8.67 20.87
CA SER A 93 15.50 9.76 21.55
C SER A 93 14.24 10.10 20.74
N CYS A 94 13.08 9.76 21.28
CA CYS A 94 11.78 10.01 20.67
C CYS A 94 11.22 11.36 21.10
N PHE A 95 11.16 12.33 20.19
CA PHE A 95 10.60 13.66 20.43
C PHE A 95 9.10 13.67 20.07
N VAL A 96 8.26 13.48 21.09
CA VAL A 96 6.81 13.28 20.92
C VAL A 96 6.04 14.43 21.58
N ARG A 97 5.48 15.33 20.77
CA ARG A 97 4.69 16.48 21.24
C ARG A 97 3.22 16.14 21.47
N SER A 98 2.65 15.25 20.65
CA SER A 98 1.21 15.06 20.56
C SER A 98 0.78 13.75 21.20
N LYS A 99 -0.26 13.84 22.03
CA LYS A 99 -0.97 12.68 22.58
C LYS A 99 -1.61 11.86 21.46
N THR A 100 -1.53 10.53 21.57
CA THR A 100 -2.03 9.58 20.57
C THR A 100 -2.45 8.27 21.27
N TRP A 101 -3.62 7.75 20.90
CA TRP A 101 -4.04 6.40 21.29
C TRP A 101 -3.24 5.35 20.52
N ILE A 102 -2.62 4.41 21.23
CA ILE A 102 -1.94 3.26 20.62
C ILE A 102 -2.88 2.07 20.68
N SER A 103 -3.34 1.63 19.51
CA SER A 103 -4.30 0.53 19.41
C SER A 103 -3.60 -0.79 19.11
N ASN A 104 -4.38 -1.86 19.21
CA ASN A 104 -4.05 -3.12 18.57
C ASN A 104 -4.14 -3.05 17.05
N PRO A 105 -3.55 -4.03 16.34
CA PRO A 105 -3.92 -4.29 14.97
C PRO A 105 -5.43 -4.44 14.82
N LEU A 106 -5.94 -3.91 13.72
CA LEU A 106 -7.35 -4.03 13.38
C LEU A 106 -7.60 -5.46 12.88
N GLY A 107 -8.66 -6.09 13.39
CA GLY A 107 -9.00 -7.47 13.03
C GLY A 107 -8.56 -8.53 14.04
N ASP A 108 -7.87 -8.17 15.14
CA ASP A 108 -7.42 -9.12 16.16
C ASP A 108 -8.54 -10.06 16.64
N GLY A 109 -9.70 -9.51 16.98
CA GLY A 109 -10.84 -10.31 17.43
C GLY A 109 -11.35 -11.28 16.37
N ALA A 110 -11.35 -10.88 15.10
CA ALA A 110 -11.73 -11.76 13.99
C ALA A 110 -10.69 -12.87 13.78
N MET A 111 -9.40 -12.54 13.82
CA MET A 111 -8.32 -13.53 13.76
C MET A 111 -8.44 -14.57 14.88
N LEU A 112 -8.61 -14.12 16.13
CA LEU A 112 -8.79 -15.01 17.28
C LEU A 112 -10.01 -15.91 17.12
N SER A 113 -11.14 -15.36 16.67
CA SER A 113 -12.37 -16.15 16.45
C SER A 113 -12.23 -17.25 15.40
N MET A 114 -11.23 -17.13 14.52
CA MET A 114 -10.91 -18.09 13.48
C MET A 114 -9.70 -18.98 13.85
N GLY A 115 -9.18 -18.88 15.08
CA GLY A 115 -8.05 -19.68 15.55
C GLY A 115 -6.67 -19.18 15.10
N PHE A 116 -6.55 -17.94 14.62
CA PHE A 116 -5.27 -17.33 14.29
C PHE A 116 -4.74 -16.52 15.47
N ASP A 117 -3.41 -16.53 15.66
CA ASP A 117 -2.75 -15.61 16.59
C ASP A 117 -2.59 -14.23 15.94
N PRO A 118 -3.25 -13.18 16.47
CA PRO A 118 -3.11 -11.82 15.94
C PRO A 118 -1.71 -11.23 16.15
N ASN A 119 -0.89 -11.80 17.03
CA ASN A 119 0.48 -11.37 17.24
C ASN A 119 1.47 -11.99 16.23
N GLU A 120 1.03 -12.96 15.42
CA GLU A 120 1.82 -13.55 14.35
C GLU A 120 1.35 -13.01 12.99
N PRO A 121 1.96 -11.95 12.46
CA PRO A 121 1.49 -11.29 11.22
C PRO A 121 1.78 -12.11 9.96
N LYS A 122 2.50 -13.24 10.07
CA LYS A 122 2.90 -14.07 8.94
C LYS A 122 2.11 -15.36 8.95
N PHE A 123 1.31 -15.57 7.91
CA PHE A 123 0.69 -16.86 7.68
C PHE A 123 1.75 -17.93 7.37
N SER A 124 1.58 -19.12 7.95
CA SER A 124 2.41 -20.29 7.70
C SER A 124 2.37 -20.68 6.22
N LEU A 125 3.31 -21.53 5.78
CA LEU A 125 3.28 -22.04 4.40
C LEU A 125 1.99 -22.82 4.12
N GLU A 126 1.49 -23.57 5.11
CA GLU A 126 0.26 -24.34 5.02
C GLU A 126 -0.96 -23.42 4.89
N GLN A 127 -1.08 -22.40 5.74
CA GLN A 127 -2.17 -21.41 5.66
C GLN A 127 -2.17 -20.68 4.32
N ARG A 128 -1.00 -20.32 3.80
CA ARG A 128 -0.89 -19.69 2.48
C ARG A 128 -1.30 -20.63 1.35
N LYS A 129 -0.94 -21.92 1.43
CA LYS A 129 -1.38 -22.94 0.47
C LYS A 129 -2.89 -23.14 0.54
N GLU A 130 -3.46 -23.16 1.75
CA GLU A 130 -4.89 -23.27 1.97
C GLU A 130 -5.62 -22.10 1.30
N PHE A 131 -5.24 -20.86 1.60
CA PHE A 131 -5.85 -19.68 0.97
C PHE A 131 -5.67 -19.63 -0.55
N ALA A 132 -4.57 -20.18 -1.09
CA ALA A 132 -4.33 -20.22 -2.53
C ALA A 132 -5.18 -21.28 -3.26
N ASN A 133 -5.47 -22.41 -2.60
CA ASN A 133 -6.15 -23.56 -3.23
C ASN A 133 -7.62 -23.70 -2.81
N ASN A 134 -8.07 -22.98 -1.78
CA ASN A 134 -9.42 -23.01 -1.25
C ASN A 134 -10.03 -21.58 -1.24
N PRO A 135 -10.71 -21.18 -2.33
CA PRO A 135 -11.35 -19.87 -2.44
C PRO A 135 -12.34 -19.57 -1.30
N GLU A 136 -13.07 -20.58 -0.82
CA GLU A 136 -14.03 -20.44 0.27
C GLU A 136 -13.34 -20.12 1.60
N ALA A 137 -12.18 -20.73 1.89
CA ALA A 137 -11.39 -20.43 3.07
C ALA A 137 -10.87 -18.98 3.05
N LEU A 138 -10.30 -18.55 1.91
CA LEU A 138 -9.85 -17.17 1.74
C LEU A 138 -11.02 -16.17 1.81
N HIS A 139 -12.15 -16.48 1.19
CA HIS A 139 -13.36 -15.65 1.25
C HIS A 139 -13.85 -15.51 2.69
N SER A 140 -13.95 -16.61 3.43
CA SER A 140 -14.40 -16.63 4.82
C SER A 140 -13.47 -15.80 5.71
N PHE A 141 -12.16 -15.94 5.55
CA PHE A 141 -11.18 -15.11 6.25
C PHE A 141 -11.37 -13.62 5.97
N ARG A 142 -11.36 -13.22 4.70
CA ARG A 142 -11.54 -11.81 4.30
C ARG A 142 -12.86 -11.24 4.81
N LYS A 143 -13.95 -12.02 4.71
CA LYS A 143 -15.27 -11.63 5.17
C LYS A 143 -15.30 -11.39 6.68
N SER A 144 -14.66 -12.24 7.48
CA SER A 144 -14.59 -12.06 8.94
C SER A 144 -13.86 -10.77 9.33
N ILE A 145 -12.73 -10.46 8.67
CA ILE A 145 -12.00 -9.20 8.90
C ILE A 145 -12.87 -8.00 8.53
N GLU A 146 -13.52 -8.02 7.36
CA GLU A 146 -14.40 -6.93 6.91
C GLU A 146 -15.63 -6.77 7.80
N VAL A 147 -16.26 -7.87 8.27
CA VAL A 147 -17.38 -7.80 9.22
C VAL A 147 -16.96 -7.13 10.52
N ALA A 148 -15.81 -7.50 11.07
CA ALA A 148 -15.30 -6.87 12.28
C ALA A 148 -15.04 -5.37 12.08
N GLY A 149 -14.39 -5.00 10.96
CA GLY A 149 -14.11 -3.60 10.62
C GLY A 149 -15.37 -2.76 10.40
N ASN A 150 -16.43 -3.33 9.80
CA ASN A 150 -17.68 -2.60 9.57
C ASN A 150 -18.56 -2.50 10.83
N THR A 151 -18.41 -3.43 11.78
CA THR A 151 -19.21 -3.44 13.03
C THR A 151 -18.76 -2.39 14.05
N ILE A 152 -17.53 -1.88 13.93
CA ILE A 152 -17.00 -0.87 14.87
C ILE A 152 -17.42 0.57 14.54
N HIS A 153 -18.28 0.82 13.55
CA HIS A 153 -18.68 2.19 13.17
C HIS A 153 -19.25 3.00 14.35
N GLY A 154 -19.94 2.34 15.29
CA GLY A 154 -20.48 2.97 16.51
C GLY A 154 -19.41 3.66 17.39
N LEU A 155 -18.13 3.30 17.23
CA LEU A 155 -16.99 3.93 17.89
C LEU A 155 -16.86 5.42 17.50
N SER A 156 -17.26 5.77 16.27
CA SER A 156 -17.20 7.13 15.77
C SER A 156 -18.27 8.06 16.34
N LEU A 157 -19.32 7.50 16.96
CA LEU A 157 -20.42 8.26 17.54
C LEU A 157 -20.07 8.71 18.95
N ARG A 158 -20.32 9.99 19.25
CA ARG A 158 -20.10 10.52 20.60
C ARG A 158 -21.03 9.82 21.58
N ASP A 159 -20.53 9.60 22.80
CA ASP A 159 -21.26 9.01 23.93
C ASP A 159 -21.78 7.58 23.73
N SER A 160 -21.39 6.89 22.65
CA SER A 160 -21.75 5.48 22.47
C SER A 160 -21.08 4.60 23.52
N GLU A 161 -21.76 3.52 23.92
CA GLU A 161 -21.18 2.56 24.88
C GLU A 161 -19.89 1.92 24.34
N LEU A 162 -19.82 1.71 23.02
CA LEU A 162 -18.61 1.22 22.36
C LEU A 162 -17.44 2.21 22.54
N GLN A 163 -17.71 3.51 22.45
CA GLN A 163 -16.69 4.53 22.61
C GLN A 163 -16.22 4.67 24.06
N LYS A 164 -17.15 4.67 25.03
CA LYS A 164 -16.80 4.68 26.46
C LYS A 164 -15.94 3.46 26.83
N GLY A 165 -16.35 2.28 26.38
CA GLY A 165 -15.60 1.04 26.60
C GLY A 165 -14.21 1.06 25.96
N ALA A 166 -14.10 1.60 24.75
CA ALA A 166 -12.82 1.68 24.04
C ALA A 166 -11.81 2.64 24.72
N VAL A 167 -12.28 3.78 25.24
CA VAL A 167 -11.43 4.71 26.01
C VAL A 167 -10.83 4.01 27.22
N LEU A 168 -11.67 3.32 28.03
CA LEU A 168 -11.22 2.59 29.21
C LEU A 168 -10.24 1.48 28.84
N ALA A 169 -10.62 0.63 27.88
CA ALA A 169 -9.81 -0.52 27.49
C ALA A 169 -8.43 -0.13 26.92
N LEU A 170 -8.37 0.88 26.06
CA LEU A 170 -7.09 1.35 25.51
C LEU A 170 -6.25 2.06 26.56
N HIS A 171 -6.87 2.84 27.44
CA HIS A 171 -6.16 3.51 28.53
C HIS A 171 -5.51 2.50 29.48
N ASP A 172 -6.27 1.53 29.98
CA ASP A 172 -5.78 0.50 30.90
C ASP A 172 -4.67 -0.33 30.25
N ARG A 173 -4.81 -0.67 28.97
CA ARG A 173 -3.77 -1.37 28.23
C ARG A 173 -2.51 -0.54 28.06
N MET A 174 -2.63 0.75 27.69
CA MET A 174 -1.48 1.63 27.59
C MET A 174 -0.75 1.75 28.92
N LYS A 175 -1.51 1.87 30.02
CA LYS A 175 -0.99 1.90 31.39
C LYS A 175 -0.23 0.61 31.74
N GLU A 176 -0.80 -0.55 31.42
CA GLU A 176 -0.15 -1.85 31.65
C GLU A 176 1.16 -1.97 30.88
N ARG A 177 1.16 -1.67 29.59
CA ARG A 177 2.35 -1.78 28.72
C ARG A 177 3.45 -0.79 29.08
N LEU A 178 3.09 0.37 29.66
CA LEU A 178 4.03 1.39 30.09
C LEU A 178 4.43 1.28 31.57
N ALA A 179 4.06 0.20 32.28
CA ALA A 179 4.28 0.08 33.72
C ALA A 179 5.74 0.24 34.19
N GLN A 180 6.72 -0.03 33.31
CA GLN A 180 8.14 0.17 33.59
C GLN A 180 8.58 1.64 33.55
N LYS A 181 7.86 2.51 32.82
CA LYS A 181 8.08 3.96 32.70
C LYS A 181 6.72 4.69 32.73
N PRO A 182 6.01 4.67 33.86
CA PRO A 182 4.63 5.16 33.96
C PRO A 182 4.48 6.66 33.63
N GLU A 183 5.54 7.44 33.78
CA GLU A 183 5.59 8.87 33.44
C GLU A 183 5.31 9.16 31.96
N ILE A 184 5.56 8.18 31.07
CA ILE A 184 5.26 8.30 29.63
C ILE A 184 3.76 8.41 29.40
N LEU A 185 2.95 7.74 30.22
CA LEU A 185 1.49 7.69 30.06
C LEU A 185 0.88 9.09 30.15
N GLU A 186 1.35 9.94 31.06
CA GLU A 186 0.83 11.31 31.24
C GLU A 186 1.01 12.17 29.97
N SER A 187 2.14 11.96 29.29
CA SER A 187 2.49 12.67 28.06
C SER A 187 1.86 12.08 26.81
N LEU A 188 1.60 10.76 26.78
CA LEU A 188 1.11 10.05 25.59
C LEU A 188 -0.42 9.90 25.57
N ALA A 189 -1.05 9.67 26.73
CA ALA A 189 -2.48 9.40 26.84
C ALA A 189 -3.33 10.62 26.45
N PRO A 190 -4.19 10.49 25.42
CA PRO A 190 -5.10 11.56 25.00
C PRO A 190 -6.22 11.85 26.00
N SER A 191 -6.69 13.10 26.00
CA SER A 191 -7.97 13.51 26.60
C SER A 191 -9.14 13.43 25.62
N PHE A 192 -8.85 13.36 24.32
CA PHE A 192 -9.87 13.26 23.26
C PHE A 192 -10.25 11.81 22.99
N ALA A 193 -11.42 11.62 22.38
CA ALA A 193 -12.03 10.34 22.12
C ALA A 193 -11.18 9.42 21.20
N VAL A 194 -11.26 8.11 21.45
CA VAL A 194 -10.62 7.05 20.64
C VAL A 194 -11.11 7.12 19.20
N GLY A 195 -10.22 7.28 18.23
CA GLY A 195 -10.60 7.39 16.81
C GLY A 195 -10.84 8.81 16.29
N CYS A 196 -10.75 9.86 17.14
CA CYS A 196 -10.78 11.26 16.67
C CYS A 196 -9.69 11.53 15.63
N ARG A 197 -8.56 10.82 15.77
CA ARG A 197 -7.55 10.62 14.73
C ARG A 197 -7.54 9.15 14.33
N ARG A 198 -7.03 8.85 13.13
CA ARG A 198 -6.86 7.46 12.68
C ARG A 198 -6.17 6.64 13.76
N LEU A 199 -6.84 5.57 14.20
CA LEU A 199 -6.24 4.62 15.13
C LEU A 199 -4.99 4.04 14.50
N THR A 200 -3.93 4.02 15.30
CA THR A 200 -2.61 3.60 14.85
C THR A 200 -2.24 2.35 15.64
N PRO A 201 -2.31 1.17 14.99
CA PRO A 201 -1.72 -0.03 15.54
C PRO A 201 -0.23 0.17 15.81
N GLY A 202 0.22 -0.18 17.01
CA GLY A 202 1.64 -0.06 17.38
C GLY A 202 2.22 -1.32 18.03
N PRO A 203 2.29 -2.47 17.34
CA PRO A 203 2.92 -3.67 17.88
C PRO A 203 4.36 -3.40 18.34
N GLY A 204 4.64 -3.63 19.62
CA GLY A 204 5.97 -3.42 20.21
C GLY A 204 6.37 -1.97 20.47
N TYR A 205 5.51 -0.98 20.18
CA TYR A 205 5.86 0.42 20.35
C TYR A 205 5.91 0.85 21.81
N LEU A 206 4.90 0.49 22.60
CA LEU A 206 4.87 0.85 24.02
C LEU A 206 6.03 0.17 24.76
N GLU A 207 6.33 -1.09 24.42
CA GLU A 207 7.47 -1.85 24.94
C GLU A 207 8.82 -1.25 24.52
N ALA A 208 8.93 -0.76 23.28
CA ALA A 208 10.12 -0.07 22.84
C ALA A 208 10.34 1.23 23.64
N LEU A 209 9.29 1.99 23.94
CA LEU A 209 9.42 3.22 24.74
C LEU A 209 9.91 2.96 26.17
N THR A 210 9.55 1.82 26.77
CA THR A 210 10.04 1.46 28.11
C THR A 210 11.46 0.87 28.11
N SER A 211 12.00 0.54 26.94
CA SER A 211 13.32 -0.08 26.83
C SER A 211 14.44 0.85 27.32
N PRO A 212 15.55 0.30 27.87
CA PRO A 212 16.63 1.09 28.46
C PRO A 212 17.42 1.90 27.43
N ASN A 213 17.33 1.56 26.13
CA ASN A 213 17.97 2.27 25.03
C ASN A 213 17.05 3.26 24.30
N VAL A 214 15.87 3.55 24.86
CA VAL A 214 14.94 4.55 24.31
C VAL A 214 14.60 5.60 25.36
N ASP A 215 14.71 6.86 24.98
CA ASP A 215 14.27 8.02 25.75
C ASP A 215 13.01 8.62 25.14
N PHE A 216 12.00 8.86 25.96
CA PHE A 216 10.77 9.54 25.55
C PHE A 216 10.84 11.00 26.00
N ILE A 217 10.82 11.93 25.04
CA ILE A 217 11.01 13.36 25.28
C ILE A 217 9.76 14.11 24.80
N SER A 218 8.97 14.62 25.75
CA SER A 218 7.78 15.44 25.48
C SER A 218 8.04 16.95 25.47
N LYS A 219 9.25 17.36 25.88
CA LYS A 219 9.69 18.76 25.88
C LYS A 219 9.78 19.29 24.43
N LYS A 220 9.47 20.57 24.24
CA LYS A 220 9.55 21.23 22.93
C LYS A 220 11.02 21.36 22.49
N ILE A 221 11.24 21.09 21.20
CA ILE A 221 12.50 21.38 20.51
C ILE A 221 12.57 22.88 20.25
N LYS A 222 13.69 23.51 20.61
CA LYS A 222 13.97 24.92 20.36
C LYS A 222 14.69 25.12 19.03
N SER A 223 15.71 24.31 18.77
CA SER A 223 16.59 24.40 17.59
C SER A 223 17.42 23.13 17.43
N ILE A 224 17.95 22.93 16.24
CA ILE A 224 18.95 21.89 15.93
C ILE A 224 20.32 22.56 15.78
N THR A 225 21.35 21.91 16.31
CA THR A 225 22.76 22.32 16.15
C THR A 225 23.45 21.40 15.13
N SER A 226 24.75 21.57 14.92
CA SER A 226 25.52 20.70 14.02
C SER A 226 25.50 19.21 14.40
N ASN A 227 25.26 18.86 15.68
CA ASN A 227 25.34 17.47 16.17
C ASN A 227 24.37 17.15 17.33
N SER A 228 23.42 18.03 17.63
CA SER A 228 22.48 17.85 18.73
C SER A 228 21.12 18.50 18.45
N ILE A 229 20.09 18.04 19.17
CA ILE A 229 18.82 18.75 19.31
C ILE A 229 18.84 19.51 20.63
N ARG A 230 18.59 20.83 20.60
CA ARG A 230 18.45 21.66 21.79
C ARG A 230 16.98 21.83 22.15
N LEU A 231 16.65 21.52 23.40
CA LEU A 231 15.32 21.66 23.98
C LEU A 231 15.12 23.08 24.57
N GLU A 232 13.88 23.47 24.83
CA GLU A 232 13.55 24.78 25.41
C GLU A 232 14.20 25.03 26.79
N ASN A 233 14.42 23.98 27.58
CA ASN A 233 15.13 24.05 28.86
C ASN A 233 16.67 24.13 28.70
N SER A 234 17.17 24.34 27.48
CA SER A 234 18.60 24.37 27.12
C SER A 234 19.34 23.04 27.26
N GLU A 235 18.63 21.94 27.53
CA GLU A 235 19.19 20.60 27.46
C GLU A 235 19.54 20.26 26.01
N GLU A 236 20.72 19.69 25.79
CA GLU A 236 21.17 19.22 24.48
C GLU A 236 21.14 17.70 24.43
N VAL A 237 20.57 17.17 23.34
CA VAL A 237 20.49 15.75 23.05
C VAL A 237 21.40 15.46 21.85
N PRO A 238 22.60 14.91 22.06
CA PRO A 238 23.54 14.62 20.97
C PRO A 238 23.05 13.47 20.09
N LEU A 239 23.13 13.64 18.78
CA LEU A 239 22.60 12.69 17.79
C LEU A 239 23.54 12.52 16.62
N ASP A 240 23.48 11.35 15.98
CA ASP A 240 24.20 11.04 14.74
C ASP A 240 23.28 11.09 13.51
N VAL A 241 21.97 10.88 13.72
CA VAL A 241 20.95 10.91 12.67
C VAL A 241 19.62 11.41 13.24
N ILE A 242 18.89 12.16 12.42
CA ILE A 242 17.53 12.63 12.69
C ILE A 242 16.56 11.95 11.73
N VAL A 243 15.57 11.27 12.28
CA VAL A 243 14.44 10.69 11.55
C VAL A 243 13.20 11.54 11.77
N CYS A 244 12.79 12.26 10.72
CA CYS A 244 11.56 13.04 10.66
C CYS A 244 10.38 12.13 10.34
N ALA A 245 9.64 11.72 11.37
CA ALA A 245 8.38 10.99 11.29
C ALA A 245 7.19 11.96 11.40
N THR A 246 7.26 13.06 10.64
CA THR A 246 6.41 14.26 10.78
C THR A 246 5.16 14.24 9.90
N GLY A 247 5.06 13.29 8.97
CA GLY A 247 3.86 13.04 8.18
C GLY A 247 3.84 13.81 6.87
N PHE A 248 2.64 14.22 6.44
CA PHE A 248 2.40 14.82 5.13
C PHE A 248 1.62 16.11 5.25
N ASN A 249 1.78 16.99 4.27
CA ASN A 249 0.95 18.18 4.14
C ASN A 249 -0.45 17.74 3.67
N THR A 250 -1.45 17.99 4.51
CA THR A 250 -2.85 17.65 4.21
C THR A 250 -3.73 18.87 4.05
N ASN A 251 -3.14 20.06 3.95
CA ASN A 251 -3.87 21.29 3.69
C ASN A 251 -4.17 21.39 2.18
N ASN A 252 -5.36 21.89 1.82
CA ASN A 252 -5.73 22.20 0.44
C ASN A 252 -5.55 21.03 -0.54
N ILE A 253 -6.33 19.96 -0.37
CA ILE A 253 -6.32 18.82 -1.29
C ILE A 253 -7.64 18.80 -2.09
N PRO A 254 -7.59 18.91 -3.43
CA PRO A 254 -6.40 19.16 -4.26
C PRO A 254 -5.89 20.61 -4.12
N PRO A 255 -4.60 20.88 -4.44
CA PRO A 255 -3.98 22.21 -4.31
C PRO A 255 -4.39 23.18 -5.42
N PHE A 256 -5.46 22.87 -6.15
CA PHE A 256 -6.01 23.68 -7.22
C PHE A 256 -7.54 23.73 -7.10
N PRO A 257 -8.18 24.81 -7.59
CA PRO A 257 -9.63 24.93 -7.54
C PRO A 257 -10.33 23.83 -8.34
N VAL A 258 -11.33 23.20 -7.75
CA VAL A 258 -12.22 22.23 -8.41
C VAL A 258 -13.66 22.68 -8.27
N ILE A 259 -14.38 22.75 -9.39
CA ILE A 259 -15.81 23.07 -9.41
C ILE A 259 -16.60 21.86 -8.91
N GLY A 260 -17.62 22.11 -8.09
CA GLY A 260 -18.49 21.05 -7.59
C GLY A 260 -17.92 20.24 -6.44
N LEU A 261 -16.78 20.67 -5.86
CA LEU A 261 -16.11 19.96 -4.77
C LEU A 261 -16.57 20.51 -3.41
N SER A 262 -17.09 19.63 -2.54
CA SER A 262 -17.37 19.95 -1.13
C SER A 262 -16.14 19.81 -0.21
N GLN A 263 -14.97 19.56 -0.79
CA GLN A 263 -13.66 19.31 -0.19
C GLN A 263 -13.56 18.01 0.64
N LEU A 264 -14.39 17.02 0.34
CA LEU A 264 -14.39 15.74 1.03
C LEU A 264 -13.58 14.68 0.29
N GLN A 265 -12.76 13.93 1.03
CA GLN A 265 -11.89 12.89 0.48
C GLN A 265 -12.39 11.45 0.74
N TYR A 266 -13.60 11.31 1.31
CA TYR A 266 -14.37 10.06 1.45
C TYR A 266 -13.69 8.88 2.18
N TRP A 267 -12.56 9.08 2.86
CA TRP A 267 -11.83 8.00 3.53
C TRP A 267 -12.58 7.47 4.76
N THR A 268 -13.26 6.33 4.65
CA THR A 268 -13.86 5.61 5.80
C THR A 268 -13.72 4.10 5.63
N GLY A 269 -13.47 3.38 6.72
CA GLY A 269 -13.29 1.93 6.71
C GLY A 269 -12.23 1.41 5.73
N SER A 270 -12.60 0.38 4.95
CA SER A 270 -11.73 -0.29 3.98
C SER A 270 -11.53 0.59 2.75
N LEU A 271 -10.37 1.25 2.68
CA LEU A 271 -10.09 2.23 1.64
C LEU A 271 -10.03 1.61 0.25
N THR A 272 -9.51 0.39 0.13
CA THR A 272 -9.51 -0.35 -1.14
C THR A 272 -10.93 -0.45 -1.71
N ARG A 273 -11.89 -0.81 -0.86
CA ARG A 273 -13.29 -0.97 -1.29
C ARG A 273 -13.96 0.36 -1.64
N ILE A 274 -13.64 1.43 -0.92
CA ILE A 274 -14.11 2.79 -1.26
C ILE A 274 -13.57 3.21 -2.63
N ILE A 275 -12.26 3.07 -2.87
CA ILE A 275 -11.62 3.43 -4.15
C ILE A 275 -12.21 2.64 -5.31
N GLU A 276 -12.44 1.34 -5.15
CA GLU A 276 -13.10 0.52 -6.18
C GLU A 276 -14.53 1.03 -6.45
N SER A 277 -15.29 1.37 -5.41
CA SER A 277 -16.64 1.94 -5.56
C SER A 277 -16.64 3.31 -6.24
N GLU A 278 -15.66 4.16 -5.96
CA GLU A 278 -15.46 5.44 -6.64
C GLU A 278 -15.11 5.23 -8.11
N GLY A 279 -14.23 4.27 -8.42
CA GLY A 279 -13.90 3.86 -9.78
C GLY A 279 -15.13 3.40 -10.56
N ASP A 280 -15.94 2.52 -9.97
CA ASP A 280 -17.22 2.06 -10.54
C ASP A 280 -18.19 3.24 -10.79
N TYR A 281 -18.25 4.19 -9.86
CA TYR A 281 -19.08 5.40 -9.99
C TYR A 281 -18.61 6.27 -11.16
N ILE A 282 -17.30 6.53 -11.27
CA ILE A 282 -16.69 7.30 -12.36
C ILE A 282 -16.96 6.64 -13.71
N VAL A 283 -16.78 5.31 -13.81
CA VAL A 283 -17.08 4.56 -15.03
C VAL A 283 -18.55 4.69 -15.43
N LYS A 284 -19.48 4.66 -14.48
CA LYS A 284 -20.92 4.89 -14.77
C LYS A 284 -21.17 6.30 -15.30
N CYS A 285 -20.53 7.32 -14.73
CA CYS A 285 -20.63 8.69 -15.22
C CYS A 285 -20.10 8.83 -16.65
N ILE A 286 -18.91 8.28 -16.93
CA ILE A 286 -18.31 8.31 -18.28
C ILE A 286 -19.21 7.58 -19.28
N ARG A 287 -19.71 6.38 -18.93
CA ARG A 287 -20.65 5.64 -19.78
C ARG A 287 -21.94 6.41 -20.04
N LYS A 288 -22.46 7.15 -19.06
CA LYS A 288 -23.62 8.02 -19.26
C LYS A 288 -23.32 9.12 -20.28
N LEU A 289 -22.21 9.84 -20.12
CA LEU A 289 -21.79 10.87 -21.06
C LEU A 289 -21.65 10.33 -22.49
N GLN A 290 -20.97 9.19 -22.64
CA GLN A 290 -20.74 8.56 -23.95
C GLN A 290 -22.03 8.01 -24.58
N LYS A 291 -22.90 7.38 -23.78
CA LYS A 291 -24.13 6.75 -24.27
C LYS A 291 -25.20 7.78 -24.63
N GLU A 292 -25.33 8.84 -23.84
CA GLU A 292 -26.39 9.85 -23.99
C GLU A 292 -25.91 11.11 -24.72
N ASP A 293 -24.70 11.08 -25.29
CA ASP A 293 -24.08 12.12 -26.13
C ASP A 293 -24.00 13.52 -25.46
N TYR A 294 -23.62 13.54 -24.18
CA TYR A 294 -23.34 14.77 -23.45
C TYR A 294 -21.87 15.20 -23.60
N ALA A 295 -21.65 16.51 -23.75
CA ALA A 295 -20.32 17.11 -23.76
C ALA A 295 -19.73 17.28 -22.36
N SER A 296 -20.57 17.59 -21.36
CA SER A 296 -20.12 17.76 -19.97
C SER A 296 -21.21 17.41 -18.96
N MET A 297 -20.79 17.09 -17.73
CA MET A 297 -21.63 16.79 -16.58
C MET A 297 -21.03 17.47 -15.36
N VAL A 298 -21.83 18.27 -14.65
CA VAL A 298 -21.40 19.03 -13.47
C VAL A 298 -22.42 18.87 -12.36
N PRO A 299 -22.02 18.59 -11.10
CA PRO A 299 -22.97 18.51 -10.00
C PRO A 299 -23.64 19.87 -9.79
N LYS A 300 -24.95 19.87 -9.60
CA LYS A 300 -25.73 21.07 -9.31
C LYS A 300 -25.18 21.77 -8.06
N LYS A 301 -24.94 23.07 -8.14
CA LYS A 301 -24.44 23.87 -7.01
C LYS A 301 -25.24 23.64 -5.73
N GLN A 302 -26.58 23.64 -5.83
CA GLN A 302 -27.47 23.40 -4.70
C GLN A 302 -27.21 22.04 -4.03
N ARG A 303 -26.91 20.98 -4.79
CA ARG A 303 -26.65 19.64 -4.25
C ARG A 303 -25.32 19.58 -3.50
N VAL A 304 -24.31 20.32 -3.96
CA VAL A 304 -23.03 20.46 -3.25
C VAL A 304 -23.23 21.18 -1.90
N GLU A 305 -24.06 22.22 -1.86
CA GLU A 305 -24.42 22.93 -0.63
C GLU A 305 -25.25 22.06 0.32
N ASP A 306 -26.24 21.35 -0.19
CA ASP A 306 -27.08 20.44 0.61
C ASP A 306 -26.25 19.30 1.22
N PHE A 307 -25.33 18.72 0.44
CA PHE A 307 -24.42 17.69 0.94
C PHE A 307 -23.47 18.25 2.00
N SER A 308 -22.99 19.50 1.83
CA SER A 308 -22.14 20.15 2.84
C SER A 308 -22.88 20.33 4.17
N LYS A 309 -24.14 20.78 4.14
CA LYS A 309 -25.01 20.88 5.34
C LYS A 309 -25.26 19.52 5.99
N TYR A 310 -25.47 18.47 5.18
CA TYR A 310 -25.61 17.11 5.67
C TYR A 310 -24.36 16.65 6.42
N CYS A 311 -23.16 16.92 5.87
CA CYS A 311 -21.90 16.56 6.49
C CYS A 311 -21.72 17.26 7.85
N GLU A 312 -22.00 18.57 7.91
CA GLU A 312 -21.92 19.35 9.15
C GLU A 312 -22.83 18.75 10.23
N ALA A 313 -24.11 18.55 9.90
CA ALA A 313 -25.10 17.97 10.82
C ALA A 313 -24.76 16.52 11.26
N TYR A 314 -24.13 15.73 10.39
CA TYR A 314 -23.66 14.40 10.74
C TYR A 314 -22.49 14.48 11.72
N PHE A 315 -21.44 15.23 11.40
CA PHE A 315 -20.22 15.27 12.18
C PHE A 315 -20.38 15.91 13.56
N GLU A 316 -21.38 16.79 13.76
CA GLU A 316 -21.77 17.33 15.07
C GLU A 316 -21.91 16.27 16.17
N LYS A 317 -22.40 15.08 15.79
CA LYS A 317 -22.70 13.96 16.69
C LYS A 317 -21.54 12.97 16.84
N THR A 318 -20.41 13.25 16.19
CA THR A 318 -19.29 12.31 16.11
C THR A 318 -18.10 12.77 16.95
N ILE A 319 -17.16 11.86 17.13
CA ILE A 319 -15.90 12.12 17.81
C ILE A 319 -14.92 12.95 16.98
N TYR A 320 -15.17 13.16 15.68
CA TYR A 320 -14.21 13.82 14.79
C TYR A 320 -14.09 15.32 15.07
N LEU A 321 -15.11 15.91 15.68
CA LEU A 321 -15.10 17.30 16.14
C LEU A 321 -14.51 17.49 17.55
N ASP A 322 -14.05 16.42 18.21
CA ASP A 322 -13.40 16.53 19.51
C ASP A 322 -12.06 17.29 19.40
N ASP A 323 -11.51 17.73 20.54
CA ASP A 323 -10.30 18.56 20.62
C ASP A 323 -9.02 17.76 20.32
N CYS A 324 -8.89 17.35 19.06
CA CYS A 324 -7.75 16.64 18.53
C CYS A 324 -7.30 17.26 17.21
N ARG A 325 -5.99 17.48 17.07
CA ARG A 325 -5.36 17.85 15.80
C ARG A 325 -5.27 16.66 14.84
N SER A 326 -6.24 16.51 13.95
CA SER A 326 -6.33 15.40 12.98
C SER A 326 -6.18 15.92 11.55
N TRP A 327 -5.55 15.14 10.65
CA TRP A 327 -5.56 15.42 9.22
C TRP A 327 -6.96 15.28 8.59
N TYR A 328 -7.91 14.66 9.30
CA TYR A 328 -9.31 14.62 8.89
C TYR A 328 -9.96 16.00 8.81
N LYS A 329 -9.36 17.01 9.46
CA LYS A 329 -9.89 18.36 9.57
C LYS A 329 -9.00 19.34 8.84
N ASP A 330 -9.64 20.30 8.20
CA ASP A 330 -8.94 21.52 7.82
C ASP A 330 -8.46 22.24 9.09
N GLN A 331 -7.17 22.57 9.15
CA GLN A 331 -6.54 23.07 10.37
C GLN A 331 -6.90 24.53 10.67
N ASN A 332 -7.46 25.27 9.70
CA ASN A 332 -7.81 26.67 9.84
C ASN A 332 -9.27 26.86 10.26
N THR A 333 -10.16 26.00 9.73
CA THR A 333 -11.61 26.09 9.91
C THR A 333 -12.15 25.05 10.89
N GLY A 334 -11.41 23.97 11.14
CA GLY A 334 -11.86 22.83 11.95
C GLY A 334 -12.88 21.93 11.25
N ARG A 335 -13.29 22.26 10.01
CA ARG A 335 -14.24 21.47 9.22
C ARG A 335 -13.66 20.09 8.90
N VAL A 336 -14.46 19.05 9.05
CA VAL A 336 -14.08 17.69 8.65
C VAL A 336 -14.13 17.60 7.12
N THR A 337 -12.99 17.27 6.51
CA THR A 337 -12.77 17.19 5.06
C THR A 337 -12.20 15.83 4.65
N GLY A 338 -11.62 15.07 5.57
CA GLY A 338 -10.98 13.79 5.25
C GLY A 338 -11.92 12.58 5.17
N LEU A 339 -13.19 12.67 5.59
CA LEU A 339 -14.03 11.51 5.90
C LEU A 339 -15.38 11.54 5.21
N TRP A 340 -15.95 10.36 4.91
CA TRP A 340 -17.36 10.23 4.53
C TRP A 340 -18.29 10.47 5.74
N PRO A 341 -19.41 11.20 5.60
CA PRO A 341 -20.38 11.44 6.67
C PRO A 341 -21.27 10.20 6.93
N GLY A 342 -20.69 9.09 7.35
CA GLY A 342 -21.40 7.84 7.59
C GLY A 342 -20.48 6.63 7.74
N SER A 343 -21.08 5.43 7.79
CA SER A 343 -20.33 4.17 7.75
C SER A 343 -19.81 3.86 6.36
N THR A 344 -18.84 2.95 6.26
CA THR A 344 -18.39 2.39 4.98
C THR A 344 -19.55 1.84 4.18
N LEU A 345 -20.42 1.04 4.80
CA LEU A 345 -21.57 0.44 4.12
C LEU A 345 -22.56 1.50 3.60
N HIS A 346 -22.75 2.59 4.35
CA HIS A 346 -23.53 3.75 3.89
C HIS A 346 -22.88 4.39 2.66
N ALA A 347 -21.55 4.59 2.67
CA ALA A 347 -20.81 5.13 1.53
C ALA A 347 -20.94 4.23 0.29
N LEU A 348 -20.77 2.92 0.45
CA LEU A 348 -20.85 1.97 -0.65
C LEU A 348 -22.25 1.95 -1.28
N GLU A 349 -23.31 2.04 -0.47
CA GLU A 349 -24.67 2.13 -0.99
C GLU A 349 -24.92 3.47 -1.71
N ALA A 350 -24.44 4.58 -1.16
CA ALA A 350 -24.57 5.90 -1.79
C ALA A 350 -23.80 5.97 -3.13
N LEU A 351 -22.63 5.33 -3.22
CA LEU A 351 -21.82 5.24 -4.45
C LEU A 351 -22.30 4.14 -5.40
N ARG A 352 -23.24 3.27 -4.99
CA ARG A 352 -23.68 2.14 -5.80
C ARG A 352 -24.34 2.59 -7.10
N SER A 353 -25.10 3.68 -7.06
CA SER A 353 -25.81 4.22 -8.21
C SER A 353 -25.79 5.75 -8.17
N PRO A 354 -25.18 6.41 -9.18
CA PRO A 354 -25.28 7.87 -9.30
C PRO A 354 -26.74 8.32 -9.37
N ARG A 355 -27.10 9.34 -8.59
CA ARG A 355 -28.37 10.02 -8.72
C ARG A 355 -28.28 11.03 -9.85
N TRP A 356 -28.70 10.64 -11.04
CA TRP A 356 -28.50 11.43 -12.25
C TRP A 356 -29.15 12.81 -12.22
N GLU A 357 -30.21 12.98 -11.43
CA GLU A 357 -30.94 14.24 -11.25
C GLU A 357 -30.14 15.30 -10.47
N ASP A 358 -29.05 14.90 -9.80
CA ASP A 358 -28.20 15.82 -9.03
C ASP A 358 -27.19 16.58 -9.91
N PHE A 359 -27.19 16.32 -11.21
CA PHE A 359 -26.26 16.91 -12.17
C PHE A 359 -26.96 17.79 -13.21
N GLU A 360 -26.21 18.78 -13.70
CA GLU A 360 -26.49 19.52 -14.92
C GLU A 360 -25.65 18.90 -16.05
N TYR A 361 -26.26 18.79 -17.23
CA TYR A 361 -25.64 18.22 -18.41
C TYR A 361 -25.59 19.25 -19.53
N GLU A 362 -24.49 19.28 -20.26
CA GLU A 362 -24.35 20.04 -21.49
C GLU A 362 -24.41 19.07 -22.66
N GLU A 363 -25.38 19.24 -23.55
CA GLU A 363 -25.47 18.45 -24.79
C GLU A 363 -24.30 18.77 -25.71
N ARG A 364 -23.86 17.79 -26.49
CA ARG A 364 -22.85 18.02 -27.53
C ARG A 364 -23.50 18.77 -28.70
N ASP A 365 -22.90 19.89 -29.11
CA ASP A 365 -23.32 20.57 -30.34
C ASP A 365 -22.92 19.72 -31.54
N THR A 366 -23.91 19.08 -32.17
CA THR A 366 -23.69 18.23 -33.35
C THR A 366 -23.64 19.03 -34.66
N GLY A 367 -23.79 20.36 -34.63
CA GLY A 367 -23.77 21.21 -35.81
C GLY A 367 -24.95 20.97 -36.78
N THR A 368 -25.88 20.08 -36.45
CA THR A 368 -27.03 19.71 -37.31
C THR A 368 -28.29 20.52 -37.05
N GLY A 369 -28.25 21.48 -36.11
CA GLY A 369 -29.29 22.50 -35.91
C GLY A 369 -30.68 22.02 -35.49
N ASN A 370 -30.95 20.71 -35.46
CA ASN A 370 -32.21 20.13 -35.05
C ASN A 370 -32.04 19.45 -33.69
N GLY A 371 -32.40 20.16 -32.62
CA GLY A 371 -32.40 19.71 -31.22
C GLY A 371 -33.34 18.53 -30.96
N ASN A 372 -33.02 17.37 -31.51
CA ASN A 372 -33.69 16.12 -31.22
C ASN A 372 -33.05 15.47 -30.00
N ALA A 373 -33.76 15.46 -28.87
CA ALA A 373 -33.32 14.85 -27.61
C ALA A 373 -33.05 13.33 -27.68
N LEU A 374 -33.33 12.68 -28.82
CA LEU A 374 -33.02 11.27 -29.09
C LEU A 374 -31.82 11.08 -30.03
N SER A 375 -31.05 12.13 -30.34
CA SER A 375 -29.86 12.07 -31.19
C SER A 375 -28.81 11.06 -30.70
N TRP A 376 -28.76 10.82 -29.39
CA TRP A 376 -27.86 9.85 -28.76
C TRP A 376 -28.06 8.39 -29.24
N LEU A 377 -29.20 8.08 -29.88
CA LEU A 377 -29.41 6.78 -30.54
C LEU A 377 -28.49 6.58 -31.76
N GLY A 378 -27.83 7.64 -32.23
CA GLY A 378 -26.89 7.59 -33.33
C GLY A 378 -27.55 7.24 -34.66
N ASN A 379 -26.87 6.44 -35.47
CA ASN A 379 -27.29 6.08 -36.83
C ASN A 379 -27.91 4.67 -36.94
N GLY A 380 -28.22 4.03 -35.80
CA GLY A 380 -28.82 2.70 -35.76
C GLY A 380 -27.85 1.51 -35.95
N TRP A 381 -26.55 1.75 -36.09
CA TRP A 381 -25.54 0.68 -36.20
C TRP A 381 -24.73 0.51 -34.91
N SER A 382 -24.51 -0.75 -34.50
CA SER A 382 -23.55 -1.09 -33.44
C SER A 382 -22.12 -1.11 -33.97
N VAL A 383 -21.13 -0.75 -33.14
CA VAL A 383 -19.70 -0.92 -33.43
C VAL A 383 -19.34 -2.38 -33.79
N THR A 384 -20.00 -3.36 -33.15
CA THR A 384 -19.80 -4.79 -33.43
C THR A 384 -20.31 -5.20 -34.81
N GLN A 385 -21.35 -4.54 -35.32
CA GLN A 385 -21.85 -4.77 -36.68
C GLN A 385 -20.95 -4.12 -37.74
N LEU A 386 -20.15 -3.12 -37.37
CA LEU A 386 -19.16 -2.48 -38.23
C LEU A 386 -17.79 -3.21 -38.21
N GLY A 387 -17.72 -4.40 -37.59
CA GLY A 387 -16.54 -5.26 -37.57
C GLY A 387 -15.67 -5.15 -36.32
N ALA A 388 -16.04 -4.32 -35.33
CA ALA A 388 -15.30 -4.19 -34.08
C ALA A 388 -15.89 -5.09 -32.97
N GLY A 389 -15.41 -6.34 -32.88
CA GLY A 389 -15.79 -7.30 -31.84
C GLY A 389 -16.90 -8.27 -32.26
N ASP A 390 -17.35 -9.11 -31.32
CA ASP A 390 -18.40 -10.11 -31.56
C ASP A 390 -19.80 -9.48 -31.59
N PRO A 391 -20.58 -9.59 -32.69
CA PRO A 391 -21.97 -9.14 -32.76
C PRO A 391 -22.91 -9.88 -31.78
N ALA A 392 -22.52 -11.05 -31.28
CA ALA A 392 -23.30 -11.88 -30.36
C ALA A 392 -22.76 -11.91 -28.92
N TRP A 393 -21.91 -10.93 -28.54
CA TRP A 393 -21.22 -10.87 -27.24
C TRP A 393 -22.13 -11.07 -26.01
N TYR A 394 -23.42 -10.74 -26.12
CA TYR A 394 -24.40 -10.87 -25.04
C TYR A 394 -24.78 -12.32 -24.71
N LEU A 395 -24.39 -13.29 -25.54
CA LEU A 395 -24.52 -14.73 -25.25
C LEU A 395 -23.31 -15.28 -24.47
N GLU A 396 -22.23 -14.51 -24.37
CA GLU A 396 -21.08 -14.89 -23.56
C GLU A 396 -21.46 -14.85 -22.07
N LYS A 397 -21.03 -15.87 -21.31
CA LYS A 397 -21.26 -15.90 -19.86
C LYS A 397 -20.63 -14.65 -19.22
N PRO A 398 -21.33 -13.91 -18.35
CA PRO A 398 -20.74 -12.77 -17.67
C PRO A 398 -19.52 -13.24 -16.91
N SER A 399 -18.35 -12.75 -17.32
CA SER A 399 -17.07 -13.20 -16.79
C SER A 399 -16.89 -12.71 -15.35
N PHE A 400 -17.41 -13.46 -14.38
CA PHE A 400 -16.79 -13.56 -13.05
C PHE A 400 -15.30 -13.93 -13.19
N SER A 401 -14.93 -14.53 -14.32
CA SER A 401 -13.57 -14.84 -14.73
C SER A 401 -12.64 -13.62 -14.84
N LYS A 402 -13.05 -12.38 -15.13
CA LYS A 402 -12.05 -11.30 -15.32
C LYS A 402 -11.29 -10.97 -14.03
N ALA A 403 -11.95 -11.00 -12.88
CA ALA A 403 -11.31 -10.81 -11.58
C ALA A 403 -10.48 -12.04 -11.17
N GLU A 404 -10.93 -13.25 -11.49
CA GLU A 404 -10.18 -14.49 -11.27
C GLU A 404 -8.97 -14.59 -12.21
N THR A 405 -9.09 -14.21 -13.48
CA THR A 405 -8.02 -14.15 -14.48
C THR A 405 -7.01 -13.06 -14.10
N ALA A 406 -7.46 -11.88 -13.68
CA ALA A 406 -6.57 -10.84 -13.15
C ALA A 406 -5.87 -11.32 -11.86
N SER A 407 -6.58 -11.99 -10.96
CA SER A 407 -5.99 -12.58 -9.75
C SER A 407 -5.03 -13.72 -10.07
N ALA A 408 -5.34 -14.54 -11.06
CA ALA A 408 -4.49 -15.62 -11.57
C ALA A 408 -3.23 -15.05 -12.20
N LEU A 409 -3.33 -13.98 -13.00
CA LEU A 409 -2.20 -13.26 -13.58
C LEU A 409 -1.34 -12.60 -12.50
N ILE A 410 -1.93 -12.02 -11.46
CA ILE A 410 -1.18 -11.46 -10.31
C ILE A 410 -0.47 -12.57 -9.52
N ASN A 411 -1.16 -13.69 -9.27
CA ASN A 411 -0.57 -14.85 -8.59
C ASN A 411 0.55 -15.48 -9.42
N GLU A 412 0.40 -15.52 -10.74
CA GLU A 412 1.39 -15.98 -11.70
C GLU A 412 2.59 -15.03 -11.75
N ALA A 413 2.36 -13.72 -11.83
CA ALA A 413 3.41 -12.71 -11.73
C ALA A 413 4.16 -12.81 -10.40
N TYR A 414 3.47 -13.01 -9.28
CA TYR A 414 4.10 -13.21 -7.98
C TYR A 414 4.93 -14.50 -7.93
N LYS A 415 4.42 -15.60 -8.51
CA LYS A 415 5.15 -16.87 -8.64
C LYS A 415 6.41 -16.71 -9.49
N ILE A 416 6.35 -15.95 -10.57
CA ILE A 416 7.49 -15.61 -11.44
C ILE A 416 8.50 -14.79 -10.65
N LEU A 417 8.09 -13.67 -10.04
CA LEU A 417 8.96 -12.75 -9.33
C LEU A 417 9.65 -13.36 -8.10
N LYS A 418 8.98 -14.30 -7.42
CA LYS A 418 9.51 -14.97 -6.23
C LYS A 418 10.48 -16.10 -6.54
N SER A 419 10.43 -16.68 -7.74
CA SER A 419 11.34 -17.75 -8.16
C SER A 419 12.51 -17.16 -8.95
N PRO A 420 13.76 -17.23 -8.45
CA PRO A 420 14.92 -16.71 -9.17
C PRO A 420 15.04 -17.27 -10.59
N LEU A 421 14.70 -18.56 -10.77
CA LEU A 421 14.68 -19.24 -12.07
C LEU A 421 13.59 -18.68 -13.01
N LEU A 422 12.33 -18.61 -12.55
CA LEU A 422 11.22 -18.14 -13.40
C LEU A 422 11.38 -16.66 -13.75
N ARG A 423 11.86 -15.85 -12.81
CA ARG A 423 12.19 -14.44 -13.03
C ARG A 423 13.28 -14.27 -14.09
N ALA A 424 14.35 -15.05 -14.01
CA ALA A 424 15.44 -15.00 -14.99
C ALA A 424 14.98 -15.43 -16.39
N GLN A 425 14.16 -16.48 -16.49
CA GLN A 425 13.57 -16.92 -17.76
C GLN A 425 12.69 -15.82 -18.38
N TYR A 426 11.82 -15.20 -17.58
CA TYR A 426 10.98 -14.09 -18.02
C TYR A 426 11.79 -12.88 -18.50
N LEU A 427 12.90 -12.53 -17.83
CA LEU A 427 13.76 -11.42 -18.23
C LEU A 427 14.48 -11.66 -19.56
N LEU A 428 14.88 -12.90 -19.85
CA LEU A 428 15.49 -13.26 -21.14
C LEU A 428 14.47 -13.28 -22.28
N GLU A 429 13.25 -13.75 -22.02
CA GLU A 429 12.16 -13.76 -22.99
C GLU A 429 11.76 -12.33 -23.41
N LEU A 430 11.75 -11.37 -22.48
CA LEU A 430 11.54 -9.95 -22.78
C LEU A 430 12.62 -9.36 -23.71
N GLN A 431 13.80 -9.97 -23.78
CA GLN A 431 14.90 -9.58 -24.66
C GLN A 431 14.95 -10.42 -25.95
N GLY A 432 13.94 -11.27 -26.20
CA GLY A 432 13.85 -12.13 -27.38
C GLY A 432 14.77 -13.35 -27.35
N ILE A 433 15.28 -13.73 -26.18
CA ILE A 433 16.20 -14.87 -26.02
C ILE A 433 15.41 -16.10 -25.55
N ASP A 434 15.25 -17.08 -26.44
CA ASP A 434 14.57 -18.34 -26.12
C ASP A 434 15.49 -19.26 -25.28
N VAL A 435 15.00 -19.61 -24.09
CA VAL A 435 15.66 -20.49 -23.10
C VAL A 435 15.18 -21.95 -23.17
N TYR A 436 14.35 -22.26 -24.17
CA TYR A 436 13.87 -23.60 -24.52
C TYR A 436 14.37 -24.06 -25.89
N ASP A 437 15.03 -23.19 -26.66
CA ASP A 437 15.64 -23.56 -27.93
C ASP A 437 17.00 -24.24 -27.71
N GLU A 438 17.02 -25.56 -27.92
CA GLU A 438 18.21 -26.43 -27.85
C GLU A 438 19.10 -26.36 -29.11
N THR A 439 18.79 -25.51 -30.10
CA THR A 439 19.45 -25.53 -31.42
C THR A 439 20.66 -24.59 -31.59
N VAL A 440 21.20 -24.03 -30.50
CA VAL A 440 22.40 -23.18 -30.61
C VAL A 440 23.65 -24.05 -30.75
N ASP A 441 24.24 -24.04 -31.95
CA ASP A 441 25.39 -24.88 -32.34
C ASP A 441 26.66 -24.49 -31.56
N ALA A 442 26.91 -25.18 -30.44
CA ALA A 442 28.07 -24.96 -29.59
C ALA A 442 29.35 -25.57 -30.19
N SER A 443 30.49 -24.92 -29.91
CA SER A 443 31.82 -25.36 -30.34
C SER A 443 32.21 -26.74 -29.77
N VAL A 444 33.17 -27.43 -30.41
CA VAL A 444 33.57 -28.81 -30.04
C VAL A 444 34.07 -28.91 -28.58
N GLU A 445 34.76 -27.89 -28.06
CA GLU A 445 35.20 -27.82 -26.66
C GLU A 445 34.03 -27.61 -25.67
N GLU A 446 32.93 -26.99 -26.10
CA GLU A 446 31.72 -26.80 -25.28
C GLU A 446 30.87 -28.07 -25.20
N LYS A 447 30.76 -28.84 -26.30
CA LYS A 447 30.09 -30.16 -26.29
C LYS A 447 30.77 -31.15 -25.34
N GLU A 448 32.08 -31.01 -25.12
CA GLU A 448 32.85 -31.88 -24.22
C GLU A 448 32.64 -31.50 -22.73
N LYS A 449 32.44 -30.22 -22.43
CA LYS A 449 32.08 -29.74 -21.07
C LYS A 449 30.63 -30.06 -20.69
N ASP A 450 29.68 -29.94 -21.62
CA ASP A 450 28.29 -30.33 -21.37
C ASP A 450 28.16 -31.84 -21.20
N ARG A 451 28.98 -32.64 -21.90
CA ARG A 451 29.06 -34.09 -21.72
C ARG A 451 29.64 -34.48 -20.35
N LEU A 452 30.63 -33.74 -19.84
CA LEU A 452 31.15 -33.91 -18.47
C LEU A 452 30.10 -33.56 -17.41
N LEU A 453 29.32 -32.50 -17.61
CA LEU A 453 28.22 -32.12 -16.71
C LEU A 453 27.08 -33.16 -16.74
N LEU A 454 26.75 -33.71 -17.92
CA LEU A 454 25.78 -34.78 -18.06
C LEU A 454 26.26 -36.07 -17.36
N LEU A 455 27.55 -36.37 -17.45
CA LEU A 455 28.21 -37.47 -16.73
C LEU A 455 28.14 -37.26 -15.21
N GLU A 456 28.42 -36.05 -14.71
CA GLU A 456 28.27 -35.73 -13.27
C GLU A 456 26.81 -35.87 -12.78
N VAL A 457 25.83 -35.51 -13.60
CA VAL A 457 24.40 -35.68 -13.28
C VAL A 457 23.96 -37.14 -13.35
N TYR A 458 24.53 -37.93 -14.26
CA TYR A 458 24.32 -39.38 -14.35
C TYR A 458 24.97 -40.13 -13.17
N ASP A 459 26.21 -39.78 -12.81
CA ASP A 459 26.92 -40.34 -11.65
C ASP A 459 26.19 -39.99 -10.35
N ALA A 460 25.75 -38.74 -10.18
CA ALA A 460 24.96 -38.32 -9.02
C ALA A 460 23.56 -38.96 -8.99
N SER A 461 23.00 -39.32 -10.15
CA SER A 461 21.73 -40.04 -10.24
C SER A 461 21.89 -41.54 -9.96
N ALA A 462 23.04 -42.14 -10.32
CA ALA A 462 23.40 -43.50 -9.92
C ALA A 462 23.60 -43.59 -8.40
N GLU A 463 24.25 -42.59 -7.77
CA GLU A 463 24.40 -42.53 -6.31
C GLU A 463 23.07 -42.56 -5.53
N VAL A 464 21.97 -42.04 -6.11
CA VAL A 464 20.62 -42.09 -5.50
C VAL A 464 20.03 -43.50 -5.56
N GLU A 465 20.28 -44.25 -6.64
CA GLU A 465 19.82 -45.64 -6.77
C GLU A 465 20.55 -46.61 -5.83
N PHE A 466 21.73 -46.23 -5.33
CA PHE A 466 22.54 -47.02 -4.39
C PHE A 466 22.51 -46.52 -2.94
N ALA A 467 21.75 -45.47 -2.63
CA ALA A 467 21.58 -44.99 -1.25
C ALA A 467 20.72 -46.00 -0.47
N GLU A 468 21.26 -46.57 0.61
CA GLU A 468 20.60 -47.62 1.40
C GLU A 468 19.92 -47.06 2.65
N THR A 469 20.17 -45.79 2.99
CA THR A 469 19.67 -45.15 4.22
C THR A 469 19.10 -43.74 4.00
N ASP A 470 18.13 -43.36 4.83
CA ASP A 470 17.52 -42.03 4.81
C ASP A 470 18.54 -40.91 5.11
N GLU A 471 19.58 -41.20 5.89
CA GLU A 471 20.64 -40.23 6.23
C GLU A 471 21.52 -39.86 5.02
N GLU A 472 21.76 -40.81 4.12
CA GLU A 472 22.51 -40.57 2.87
C GLU A 472 21.69 -39.69 1.93
N VAL A 473 20.41 -39.99 1.77
CA VAL A 473 19.48 -39.20 0.94
C VAL A 473 19.35 -37.76 1.47
N ASP A 474 19.28 -37.58 2.78
CA ASP A 474 19.18 -36.24 3.39
C ASP A 474 20.49 -35.45 3.27
N SER A 475 21.64 -36.11 3.33
CA SER A 475 22.94 -35.50 3.01
C SER A 475 22.99 -35.01 1.56
N MET A 476 22.51 -35.82 0.61
CA MET A 476 22.43 -35.47 -0.81
C MET A 476 21.47 -34.30 -1.07
N LYS A 477 20.32 -34.25 -0.38
CA LYS A 477 19.41 -33.08 -0.44
C LYS A 477 20.09 -31.81 0.04
N SER A 478 20.81 -31.86 1.16
CA SER A 478 21.52 -30.71 1.73
C SER A 478 22.62 -30.19 0.80
N GLN A 479 23.39 -31.09 0.18
CA GLN A 479 24.40 -30.71 -0.81
C GLN A 479 23.77 -30.12 -2.07
N ASN A 480 22.64 -30.66 -2.53
CA ASN A 480 21.96 -30.14 -3.69
C ASN A 480 21.34 -28.75 -3.45
N GLU A 481 20.80 -28.50 -2.25
CA GLU A 481 20.25 -27.18 -1.91
C GLU A 481 21.36 -26.10 -1.92
N LYS A 482 22.57 -26.42 -1.42
CA LYS A 482 23.74 -25.52 -1.55
C LYS A 482 24.10 -25.23 -3.01
N ARG A 483 24.08 -26.25 -3.88
CA ARG A 483 24.32 -26.08 -5.33
C ARG A 483 23.26 -25.18 -5.97
N ILE A 484 22.00 -25.27 -5.54
CA ILE A 484 20.92 -24.37 -5.99
C ILE A 484 21.23 -22.93 -5.57
N GLU A 485 21.55 -22.69 -4.30
CA GLU A 485 21.85 -21.35 -3.78
C GLU A 485 23.05 -20.69 -4.50
N GLU A 486 24.11 -21.46 -4.77
CA GLU A 486 25.27 -20.98 -5.52
C GLU A 486 24.92 -20.61 -6.96
N CYS A 487 24.11 -21.45 -7.64
CA CYS A 487 23.64 -21.17 -8.99
C CYS A 487 22.74 -19.92 -9.02
N GLU A 488 21.83 -19.77 -8.06
CA GLU A 488 20.97 -18.58 -7.94
C GLU A 488 21.79 -17.31 -7.67
N SER A 489 22.83 -17.39 -6.83
CA SER A 489 23.74 -16.27 -6.55
C SER A 489 24.55 -15.86 -7.79
N ARG A 490 25.10 -16.83 -8.54
CA ARG A 490 25.81 -16.56 -9.80
C ARG A 490 24.90 -15.97 -10.84
N LEU A 491 23.70 -16.53 -11.01
CA LEU A 491 22.71 -16.05 -11.97
C LEU A 491 22.30 -14.60 -11.68
N GLY A 492 22.08 -14.24 -10.41
CA GLY A 492 21.82 -12.86 -10.00
C GLY A 492 22.91 -11.90 -10.45
N LYS A 493 24.18 -12.22 -10.13
CA LYS A 493 25.33 -11.37 -10.52
C LYS A 493 25.49 -11.20 -12.03
N VAL A 494 25.18 -12.24 -12.80
CA VAL A 494 25.31 -12.24 -14.26
C VAL A 494 24.19 -11.42 -14.91
N ILE A 495 22.96 -11.52 -14.39
CA ILE A 495 21.83 -10.68 -14.82
C ILE A 495 22.10 -9.20 -14.49
N ASP A 496 22.59 -8.90 -13.28
CA ASP A 496 22.92 -7.54 -12.87
C ASP A 496 24.05 -6.92 -13.71
N ALA A 497 24.94 -7.75 -14.24
CA ALA A 497 26.02 -7.35 -15.14
C ALA A 497 25.59 -7.23 -16.62
N GLY A 498 24.36 -7.62 -16.97
CA GLY A 498 23.83 -7.56 -18.34
C GLY A 498 24.38 -8.62 -19.31
N ASP A 499 25.05 -9.66 -18.83
CA ASP A 499 25.65 -10.72 -19.66
C ASP A 499 24.64 -11.87 -19.91
N MET A 500 23.79 -11.68 -20.92
CA MET A 500 22.62 -12.54 -21.16
C MET A 500 22.95 -13.95 -21.66
N GLU A 501 24.04 -14.12 -22.42
CA GLU A 501 24.51 -15.45 -22.87
C GLU A 501 24.98 -16.30 -21.69
N LYS A 502 25.69 -15.67 -20.74
CA LYS A 502 26.10 -16.34 -19.51
C LYS A 502 24.92 -16.59 -18.58
N ALA A 503 23.91 -15.70 -18.58
CA ALA A 503 22.67 -15.91 -17.83
C ALA A 503 21.90 -17.14 -18.35
N LYS A 504 21.81 -17.31 -19.68
CA LYS A 504 21.22 -18.50 -20.31
C LYS A 504 21.91 -19.79 -19.85
N LYS A 505 23.24 -19.81 -19.80
CA LYS A 505 24.04 -20.96 -19.32
C LYS A 505 23.79 -21.29 -17.85
N GLU A 506 23.73 -20.28 -16.96
CA GLU A 506 23.46 -20.52 -15.54
C GLU A 506 22.00 -20.94 -15.28
N ILE A 507 21.04 -20.55 -16.13
CA ILE A 507 19.65 -21.03 -16.08
C ILE A 507 19.56 -22.52 -16.41
N ILE A 508 20.28 -23.01 -17.43
CA ILE A 508 20.31 -24.43 -17.79
C ILE A 508 20.84 -25.26 -16.61
N LYS A 509 21.97 -24.85 -16.02
CA LYS A 509 22.51 -25.50 -14.81
C LYS A 509 21.52 -25.50 -13.65
N LEU A 510 20.85 -24.38 -13.40
CA LEU A 510 19.85 -24.26 -12.34
C LEU A 510 18.63 -25.16 -12.59
N LYS A 511 18.22 -25.38 -13.84
CA LYS A 511 17.16 -26.35 -14.21
C LYS A 511 17.59 -27.77 -13.86
N ASP A 512 18.81 -28.16 -14.18
CA ASP A 512 19.31 -29.53 -13.95
C ASP A 512 19.46 -29.84 -12.46
N VAL A 513 20.04 -28.93 -11.69
CA VAL A 513 20.18 -29.06 -10.23
C VAL A 513 18.81 -29.10 -9.53
N LYS A 514 17.83 -28.32 -9.99
CA LYS A 514 16.45 -28.38 -9.48
C LYS A 514 15.71 -29.66 -9.91
N SER A 515 16.01 -30.18 -11.09
CA SER A 515 15.49 -31.48 -11.56
C SER A 515 16.02 -32.63 -10.69
N TYR A 516 17.30 -32.59 -10.33
CA TYR A 516 17.91 -33.52 -9.38
C TYR A 516 17.24 -33.46 -8.00
N ARG A 517 16.90 -32.27 -7.49
CA ARG A 517 16.15 -32.13 -6.22
C ARG A 517 14.80 -32.83 -6.23
N ARG A 518 14.06 -32.72 -7.35
CA ARG A 518 12.75 -33.37 -7.49
C ARG A 518 12.87 -34.89 -7.41
N ARG A 519 13.94 -35.45 -8.00
CA ARG A 519 14.22 -36.88 -7.96
C ARG A 519 14.62 -37.36 -6.56
N LEU A 520 15.39 -36.58 -5.79
CA LEU A 520 15.68 -36.86 -4.38
C LEU A 520 14.47 -36.80 -3.43
N SER A 521 13.33 -36.30 -3.90
CA SER A 521 12.10 -36.13 -3.11
C SER A 521 11.02 -37.17 -3.41
N HIS A 522 11.29 -38.07 -4.37
CA HIS A 522 10.45 -39.19 -4.79
C HIS A 522 11.18 -40.48 -4.47
#